data_AF-A0A062U325-F1
#
_entry.id   AF-A0A062U325-F1
#
_cell.length_a   1.000
_cell.length_b   1.000
_cell.length_c   1.000
_cell.angle_alpha   90.00
_cell.angle_beta   90.00
_cell.angle_gamma   90.00
#
_symmetry.space_group_name_H-M   'P 1'
#
loop_
_entity.id
_entity.type
_entity.pdbx_description
1 polymer ?
#
loop_
_entity_poly.entity_id
_entity_poly.type
_entity_poly.pdbx_seq_one_letter_code
_entity_poly.pdbx_strand_id
1 'polypeptide(L)'
;MRLTHKHASAAIFGSLLILAACDSNAPERADVPADPVLMDHPAETDAELTDFQKEVLSAMQQAAESGQTDSAFILAVFEAREDARDLFLDTAETAYADGKTPYEAGRAGGEAIRPIIIEESNRAVTRATDQQAADLITITGKEFREFQTSAPQDCARAAAGLSPRTDSPRMKQLRQEESAVTLAILQAPDQTGGTVTPMDDILTWMGAVFTDQPDAATGAAYIGTPNPTDEQARQVCHTMIVIYDELGKLPLAQRAAYMRGLSAG
;
A
#
# COMPACT_ATOMS: atom_id res chain seq x y z
N MET A 1 -20.75 -25.61 -13.62
CA MET A 1 -20.15 -24.40 -14.20
C MET A 1 -18.89 -24.12 -13.38
N ARG A 2 -17.70 -24.37 -13.92
CA ARG A 2 -16.43 -24.26 -13.18
C ARG A 2 -15.99 -22.80 -13.18
N LEU A 3 -16.19 -22.09 -12.07
CA LEU A 3 -15.64 -20.75 -11.84
C LEU A 3 -14.13 -20.89 -11.64
N THR A 4 -13.35 -20.20 -12.45
CA THR A 4 -11.89 -20.17 -12.39
C THR A 4 -11.45 -19.34 -11.17
N HIS A 5 -11.20 -20.01 -10.05
CA HIS A 5 -10.83 -19.46 -8.73
C HIS A 5 -9.46 -18.76 -8.64
N LYS A 6 -8.81 -18.41 -9.75
CA LYS A 6 -7.42 -17.88 -9.75
C LYS A 6 -7.29 -16.37 -9.60
N HIS A 7 -8.39 -15.62 -9.57
CA HIS A 7 -8.35 -14.14 -9.51
C HIS A 7 -9.02 -13.54 -8.27
N ALA A 8 -9.68 -14.36 -7.43
CA ALA A 8 -10.31 -13.87 -6.20
C ALA A 8 -9.33 -13.74 -5.02
N SER A 9 -8.26 -14.55 -5.00
CA SER A 9 -7.31 -14.60 -3.86
C SER A 9 -6.31 -13.44 -3.85
N ALA A 10 -5.88 -12.97 -5.03
CA ALA A 10 -4.93 -11.87 -5.15
C ALA A 10 -5.55 -10.48 -4.89
N ALA A 11 -6.88 -10.40 -4.84
CA ALA A 11 -7.60 -9.15 -4.82
C ALA A 11 -7.90 -8.64 -3.40
N ILE A 12 -7.58 -9.38 -2.33
CA ILE A 12 -8.01 -9.04 -0.96
C ILE A 12 -6.96 -8.20 -0.21
N PHE A 13 -5.70 -8.13 -0.67
CA PHE A 13 -4.61 -7.53 0.12
C PHE A 13 -3.60 -6.74 -0.71
N GLY A 14 -3.95 -5.51 -1.09
CA GLY A 14 -2.94 -4.54 -1.51
C GLY A 14 -3.15 -3.13 -0.98
N SER A 15 -3.92 -2.98 0.11
CA SER A 15 -4.07 -1.70 0.81
C SER A 15 -2.90 -1.41 1.76
N LEU A 16 -1.70 -1.93 1.49
CA LEU A 16 -0.51 -1.59 2.26
C LEU A 16 0.22 -0.45 1.53
N LEU A 17 0.08 0.73 2.12
CA LEU A 17 0.94 1.90 2.01
C LEU A 17 0.75 2.78 0.76
N ILE A 18 0.42 4.05 1.04
CA ILE A 18 0.20 5.11 0.08
C ILE A 18 0.99 6.32 0.53
N LEU A 19 1.85 6.75 -0.37
CA LEU A 19 2.86 7.77 -0.19
C LEU A 19 2.24 9.16 -0.03
N ALA A 20 2.43 9.76 1.14
CA ALA A 20 2.49 11.21 1.32
C ALA A 20 3.96 11.65 1.47
N ALA A 21 4.77 11.50 0.43
CA ALA A 21 6.03 12.21 0.34
C ALA A 21 5.80 13.45 -0.53
N CYS A 22 6.10 14.63 0.00
CA CYS A 22 5.95 15.97 -0.59
C CYS A 22 4.66 16.73 -0.19
N ASP A 23 4.42 16.96 1.10
CA ASP A 23 3.58 18.11 1.49
C ASP A 23 4.46 19.37 1.46
N SER A 24 4.23 20.27 0.50
CA SER A 24 4.90 21.57 0.45
C SER A 24 3.86 22.68 0.28
N ASN A 25 3.45 23.26 1.41
CA ASN A 25 3.01 24.66 1.44
C ASN A 25 4.21 25.55 1.09
N ALA A 26 4.42 25.88 -0.20
CA ALA A 26 5.27 26.97 -0.65
C ALA A 26 4.77 27.51 -2.02
N PRO A 27 4.85 28.84 -2.26
CA PRO A 27 3.98 29.53 -3.21
C PRO A 27 4.38 29.37 -4.68
N GLU A 28 3.37 29.41 -5.54
CA GLU A 28 3.42 29.41 -7.00
C GLU A 28 4.51 30.32 -7.58
N ARG A 29 5.24 29.81 -8.59
CA ARG A 29 5.89 30.66 -9.59
C ARG A 29 5.51 30.24 -10.99
N ALA A 30 5.21 31.26 -11.77
CA ALA A 30 4.51 31.25 -13.06
C ALA A 30 5.44 31.06 -14.28
N ASP A 31 4.87 30.35 -15.27
CA ASP A 31 4.81 30.57 -16.74
C ASP A 31 6.03 30.44 -17.71
N VAL A 32 5.96 29.39 -18.58
CA VAL A 32 5.86 29.37 -20.09
C VAL A 32 7.17 29.47 -20.98
N PRO A 33 7.33 28.85 -22.19
CA PRO A 33 7.03 27.50 -22.76
C PRO A 33 8.10 26.89 -23.78
N ALA A 34 7.87 25.63 -24.26
CA ALA A 34 8.19 24.92 -25.56
C ALA A 34 9.65 24.89 -26.14
N ASP A 35 10.24 23.78 -26.62
CA ASP A 35 9.78 22.69 -27.52
C ASP A 35 10.66 21.39 -27.36
N PRO A 36 10.29 20.22 -27.95
CA PRO A 36 10.81 18.88 -27.61
C PRO A 36 11.98 18.40 -28.49
N VAL A 37 12.89 17.58 -27.94
CA VAL A 37 13.79 16.71 -28.74
C VAL A 37 13.97 15.33 -28.07
N LEU A 38 13.89 14.31 -28.92
CA LEU A 38 13.94 12.87 -28.64
C LEU A 38 15.19 12.36 -27.89
N MET A 39 14.93 11.43 -26.97
CA MET A 39 15.61 10.17 -26.64
C MET A 39 17.01 9.91 -27.22
N ASP A 40 17.96 9.63 -26.32
CA ASP A 40 18.93 8.53 -26.47
C ASP A 40 19.36 8.06 -25.07
N HIS A 41 19.09 6.79 -24.74
CA HIS A 41 19.65 6.12 -23.57
C HIS A 41 21.02 5.52 -23.92
N PRO A 42 22.07 5.78 -23.12
CA PRO A 42 23.19 4.89 -23.04
C PRO A 42 23.37 4.32 -21.61
N ALA A 43 23.43 2.99 -21.59
CA ALA A 43 24.24 2.10 -20.76
C ALA A 43 24.59 2.49 -19.31
N GLU A 44 24.16 1.60 -18.41
CA GLU A 44 24.69 1.28 -17.08
C GLU A 44 26.18 1.65 -16.89
N THR A 45 26.38 2.71 -16.12
CA THR A 45 27.56 2.94 -15.28
C THR A 45 27.01 3.11 -13.87
N ASP A 46 27.78 2.80 -12.82
CA ASP A 46 27.49 3.24 -11.44
C ASP A 46 27.23 4.76 -11.47
N ALA A 47 25.96 5.13 -11.66
CA ALA A 47 25.62 6.46 -12.11
C ALA A 47 25.68 7.35 -10.88
N GLU A 48 26.59 8.32 -10.92
CA GLU A 48 26.58 9.39 -9.96
C GLU A 48 25.20 10.03 -10.00
N LEU A 49 24.44 9.96 -8.89
CA LEU A 49 23.09 10.48 -8.82
C LEU A 49 23.02 11.91 -9.37
N THR A 50 21.96 12.20 -10.13
CA THR A 50 21.69 13.57 -10.59
C THR A 50 21.47 14.51 -9.40
N ASP A 51 21.59 15.82 -9.62
CA ASP A 51 21.30 16.80 -8.58
C ASP A 51 19.85 16.70 -8.08
N PHE A 52 18.91 16.42 -8.99
CA PHE A 52 17.51 16.18 -8.64
C PHE A 52 17.35 14.92 -7.78
N GLN A 53 17.94 13.80 -8.18
CA GLN A 53 17.89 12.55 -7.39
C GLN A 53 18.51 12.73 -6.00
N LYS A 54 19.63 13.47 -5.88
CA LYS A 54 20.24 13.84 -4.60
C LYS A 54 19.30 14.69 -3.75
N GLU A 55 18.64 15.68 -4.33
CA GLU A 55 17.66 16.54 -3.66
C GLU A 55 16.47 15.73 -3.14
N VAL A 56 15.92 14.82 -3.97
CA VAL A 56 14.80 13.95 -3.59
C VAL A 56 15.17 13.04 -2.42
N LEU A 57 16.31 12.35 -2.48
CA LEU A 57 16.77 11.49 -1.38
C LEU A 57 17.01 12.30 -0.09
N SER A 58 17.61 13.49 -0.20
CA SER A 58 17.80 14.38 0.94
C SER A 58 16.48 14.84 1.54
N ALA A 59 15.49 15.20 0.72
CA ALA A 59 14.17 15.61 1.19
C ALA A 59 13.44 14.46 1.89
N MET A 60 13.50 13.24 1.35
CA MET A 60 12.94 12.04 1.98
C MET A 60 13.60 11.75 3.33
N GLN A 61 14.93 11.86 3.41
CA GLN A 61 15.68 11.67 4.65
C GLN A 61 15.26 12.69 5.72
N GLN A 62 15.18 13.99 5.36
CA GLN A 62 14.73 15.04 6.27
C GLN A 62 13.28 14.82 6.73
N ALA A 63 12.40 14.39 5.81
CA ALA A 63 11.03 14.05 6.15
C ALA A 63 10.96 12.88 7.14
N ALA A 64 11.74 11.82 6.92
CA ALA A 64 11.85 10.69 7.85
C ALA A 64 12.37 11.13 9.23
N GLU A 65 13.42 11.93 9.28
CA GLU A 65 14.00 12.48 10.53
C GLU A 65 13.02 13.41 11.27
N SER A 66 12.13 14.08 10.54
CA SER A 66 11.05 14.91 11.11
C SER A 66 9.85 14.11 11.62
N GLY A 67 9.85 12.78 11.45
CA GLY A 67 8.80 11.88 11.91
C GLY A 67 7.75 11.53 10.87
N GLN A 68 7.97 11.82 9.58
CA GLN A 68 7.08 11.37 8.51
C GLN A 68 7.34 9.88 8.21
N THR A 69 6.49 9.02 8.77
CA THR A 69 6.66 7.56 8.73
C THR A 69 6.61 6.97 7.32
N ASP A 70 5.88 7.59 6.38
CA ASP A 70 5.85 7.15 4.97
C ASP A 70 7.22 7.30 4.31
N SER A 71 7.93 8.41 4.55
CA SER A 71 9.27 8.62 4.00
C SER A 71 10.28 7.65 4.61
N ALA A 72 10.22 7.44 5.92
CA ALA A 72 11.05 6.46 6.62
C ALA A 72 10.80 5.03 6.12
N PHE A 73 9.54 4.70 5.83
CA PHE A 73 9.15 3.42 5.25
C PHE A 73 9.76 3.20 3.86
N ILE A 74 9.66 4.16 2.95
CA ILE A 74 10.25 4.02 1.60
C ILE A 74 11.75 3.84 1.69
N LEU A 75 12.43 4.61 2.55
CA LEU A 75 13.87 4.49 2.74
C LEU A 75 14.24 3.10 3.26
N ALA A 76 13.46 2.53 4.19
CA ALA A 76 13.64 1.15 4.64
C ALA A 76 13.44 0.13 3.50
N VAL A 77 12.50 0.39 2.58
CA VAL A 77 12.35 -0.44 1.36
C VAL A 77 13.57 -0.31 0.45
N PHE A 78 14.13 0.89 0.26
CA PHE A 78 15.35 1.09 -0.53
C PHE A 78 16.56 0.37 0.07
N GLU A 79 16.67 0.33 1.40
CA GLU A 79 17.72 -0.43 2.09
C GLU A 79 17.58 -1.94 1.87
N ALA A 80 16.35 -2.45 1.76
CA ALA A 80 16.06 -3.86 1.51
C ALA A 80 16.14 -4.25 0.02
N ARG A 81 15.87 -3.30 -0.89
CA ARG A 81 15.65 -3.50 -2.32
C ARG A 81 16.27 -2.35 -3.12
N GLU A 82 17.50 -2.55 -3.59
CA GLU A 82 18.21 -1.56 -4.43
C GLU A 82 17.47 -1.31 -5.75
N ASP A 83 16.83 -2.33 -6.33
CA ASP A 83 16.00 -2.23 -7.53
C ASP A 83 14.78 -1.31 -7.33
N ALA A 84 14.24 -1.21 -6.10
CA ALA A 84 13.19 -0.26 -5.79
C ALA A 84 13.71 1.18 -5.81
N ARG A 85 14.91 1.41 -5.26
CA ARG A 85 15.52 2.75 -5.24
C ARG A 85 15.76 3.25 -6.65
N ASP A 86 16.36 2.43 -7.50
CA ASP A 86 16.69 2.81 -8.87
C ASP A 86 15.42 3.09 -9.68
N LEU A 87 14.44 2.18 -9.62
CA LEU A 87 13.16 2.37 -10.32
C LEU A 87 12.43 3.65 -9.88
N PHE A 88 12.44 3.95 -8.57
CA PHE A 88 11.85 5.19 -8.06
C PHE A 88 12.55 6.42 -8.63
N LEU A 89 13.88 6.46 -8.53
CA LEU A 89 14.68 7.62 -8.91
C LEU A 89 14.66 7.86 -10.42
N ASP A 90 14.75 6.80 -11.22
CA ASP A 90 14.71 6.89 -12.69
C ASP A 90 13.32 7.35 -13.18
N THR A 91 12.26 6.83 -12.56
CA THR A 91 10.90 7.25 -12.89
C THR A 91 10.65 8.71 -12.48
N ALA A 92 11.11 9.12 -11.31
CA ALA A 92 10.98 10.49 -10.84
C ALA A 92 11.79 11.45 -11.72
N GLU A 93 13.04 11.11 -12.07
CA GLU A 93 13.87 11.91 -12.98
C GLU A 93 13.21 12.05 -14.35
N THR A 94 12.71 10.96 -14.92
CA THR A 94 12.00 10.99 -16.22
C THR A 94 10.78 11.90 -16.16
N ALA A 95 9.96 11.79 -15.11
CA ALA A 95 8.79 12.65 -14.93
C ALA A 95 9.18 14.12 -14.76
N TYR A 96 10.25 14.41 -14.01
CA TYR A 96 10.76 15.77 -13.84
C TYR A 96 11.28 16.36 -15.17
N ALA A 97 12.02 15.56 -15.94
CA ALA A 97 12.48 15.94 -17.28
C ALA A 97 11.32 16.20 -18.25
N ASP A 98 10.20 15.49 -18.08
CA ASP A 98 8.93 15.72 -18.80
C ASP A 98 8.15 16.96 -18.31
N GLY A 99 8.75 17.77 -17.44
CA GLY A 99 8.19 19.03 -16.95
C GLY A 99 7.20 18.87 -15.79
N LYS A 100 7.17 17.71 -15.12
CA LYS A 100 6.41 17.56 -13.88
C LYS A 100 7.05 18.35 -12.76
N THR A 101 6.23 18.85 -11.85
CA THR A 101 6.74 19.43 -10.61
C THR A 101 7.50 18.37 -9.80
N PRO A 102 8.43 18.75 -8.90
CA PRO A 102 9.11 17.80 -8.02
C PRO A 102 8.14 16.88 -7.25
N TYR A 103 7.01 17.44 -6.81
CA TYR A 103 5.92 16.70 -6.18
C TYR A 103 5.36 15.59 -7.09
N GLU A 104 4.97 15.95 -8.31
CA GLU A 104 4.37 15.03 -9.27
C GLU A 104 5.36 13.97 -9.72
N ALA A 105 6.64 14.32 -9.85
CA ALA A 105 7.74 13.42 -10.15
C ALA A 105 7.96 12.38 -9.03
N GLY A 106 8.05 12.83 -7.77
CA GLY A 106 8.14 11.94 -6.62
C GLY A 106 6.94 11.00 -6.50
N ARG A 107 5.72 11.51 -6.77
CA ARG A 107 4.50 10.67 -6.83
C ARG A 107 4.58 9.62 -7.94
N ALA A 108 5.10 9.97 -9.12
CA ALA A 108 5.26 9.02 -10.22
C ALA A 108 6.26 7.91 -9.85
N GLY A 109 7.41 8.26 -9.27
CA GLY A 109 8.36 7.27 -8.75
C GLY A 109 7.73 6.37 -7.68
N GLY A 110 6.96 6.96 -6.77
CA GLY A 110 6.23 6.22 -5.74
C GLY A 110 5.22 5.21 -6.29
N GLU A 111 4.42 5.59 -7.29
CA GLU A 111 3.48 4.69 -7.95
C GLU A 111 4.19 3.57 -8.73
N ALA A 112 5.37 3.85 -9.30
CA ALA A 112 6.15 2.84 -10.03
C ALA A 112 6.68 1.72 -9.13
N ILE A 113 7.16 2.05 -7.93
CA ILE A 113 7.68 1.06 -6.98
C ILE A 113 6.60 0.40 -6.12
N ARG A 114 5.34 0.80 -6.31
CA ARG A 114 4.22 0.33 -5.50
C ARG A 114 4.09 -1.20 -5.44
N PRO A 115 4.28 -1.98 -6.54
CA PRO A 115 4.31 -3.44 -6.46
C PRO A 115 5.42 -3.96 -5.53
N ILE A 116 6.59 -3.33 -5.52
CA ILE A 116 7.73 -3.72 -4.66
C ILE A 116 7.43 -3.38 -3.20
N ILE A 117 6.84 -2.20 -2.94
CA ILE A 117 6.36 -1.82 -1.60
C ILE A 117 5.39 -2.86 -1.05
N ILE A 118 4.40 -3.28 -1.85
CA ILE A 118 3.42 -4.29 -1.44
C ILE A 118 4.13 -5.62 -1.14
N GLU A 119 5.04 -6.05 -2.01
CA GLU A 119 5.80 -7.30 -1.83
C GLU A 119 6.62 -7.29 -0.54
N GLU A 120 7.41 -6.24 -0.29
CA GLU A 120 8.24 -6.15 0.91
C GLU A 120 7.42 -5.96 2.17
N SER A 121 6.31 -5.22 2.10
CA SER A 121 5.36 -5.10 3.23
C SER A 121 4.76 -6.45 3.57
N ASN A 122 4.26 -7.18 2.58
CA ASN A 122 3.70 -8.52 2.77
C ASN A 122 4.74 -9.48 3.38
N ARG A 123 5.96 -9.47 2.84
CA ARG A 123 7.09 -10.24 3.36
C ARG A 123 7.43 -9.86 4.80
N ALA A 124 7.41 -8.57 5.13
CA ALA A 124 7.60 -8.09 6.50
C ALA A 124 6.50 -8.61 7.42
N VAL A 125 5.23 -8.50 7.02
CA VAL A 125 4.09 -8.94 7.84
C VAL A 125 4.17 -10.43 8.18
N THR A 126 4.71 -11.29 7.31
CA THR A 126 4.94 -12.72 7.66
C THR A 126 5.83 -12.93 8.89
N ARG A 127 6.62 -11.92 9.28
CA ARG A 127 7.53 -11.90 10.42
C ARG A 127 7.04 -11.04 11.59
N ALA A 128 5.90 -10.36 11.44
CA ALA A 128 5.32 -9.51 12.48
C ALA A 128 5.05 -10.31 13.77
N THR A 129 5.16 -9.69 14.93
CA THR A 129 4.69 -10.27 16.21
C THR A 129 3.17 -10.42 16.18
N ASP A 130 2.62 -11.19 17.13
CA ASP A 130 1.16 -11.32 17.22
C ASP A 130 0.47 -9.97 17.45
N GLN A 131 1.10 -9.09 18.23
CA GLN A 131 0.58 -7.74 18.49
C GLN A 131 0.63 -6.86 17.24
N GLN A 132 1.78 -6.80 16.55
CA GLN A 132 1.91 -6.01 15.32
C GLN A 132 0.91 -6.47 14.25
N ALA A 133 0.75 -7.77 14.06
CA ALA A 133 -0.24 -8.31 13.12
C ALA A 133 -1.69 -7.95 13.51
N ALA A 134 -2.00 -7.95 14.81
CA ALA A 134 -3.31 -7.55 15.31
C ALA A 134 -3.56 -6.03 15.20
N ASP A 135 -2.52 -5.23 15.36
CA ASP A 135 -2.58 -3.78 15.17
C ASP A 135 -2.89 -3.45 13.70
N LEU A 136 -2.22 -4.12 12.75
CA LEU A 136 -2.52 -3.99 11.32
C LEU A 136 -3.99 -4.35 11.00
N ILE A 137 -4.49 -5.50 11.46
CA ILE A 137 -5.92 -5.87 11.32
C ILE A 137 -6.84 -4.74 11.80
N THR A 138 -6.50 -4.15 12.95
CA THR A 138 -7.33 -3.12 13.59
C THR A 138 -7.27 -1.80 12.82
N ILE A 139 -6.09 -1.39 12.36
CA ILE A 139 -5.88 -0.15 11.60
C ILE A 139 -6.55 -0.26 10.24
N THR A 140 -6.27 -1.32 9.48
CA THR A 140 -6.86 -1.55 8.15
C THR A 140 -8.39 -1.64 8.23
N GLY A 141 -8.94 -2.29 9.28
CA GLY A 141 -10.39 -2.28 9.51
C GLY A 141 -10.97 -0.88 9.79
N LYS A 142 -10.23 0.04 10.41
CA LYS A 142 -10.64 1.45 10.58
C LYS A 142 -10.59 2.21 9.25
N GLU A 143 -9.61 1.95 8.41
CA GLU A 143 -9.50 2.58 7.08
C GLU A 143 -10.69 2.22 6.19
N PHE A 144 -11.08 0.95 6.13
CA PHE A 144 -12.25 0.53 5.35
C PHE A 144 -13.56 1.18 5.85
N ARG A 145 -13.70 1.41 7.15
CA ARG A 145 -14.83 2.17 7.72
C ARG A 145 -14.80 3.64 7.34
N GLU A 146 -13.62 4.25 7.32
CA GLU A 146 -13.43 5.63 6.88
C GLU A 146 -13.78 5.78 5.39
N PHE A 147 -13.32 4.85 4.54
CA PHE A 147 -13.67 4.84 3.11
C PHE A 147 -15.18 4.62 2.89
N GLN A 148 -15.81 3.72 3.64
CA GLN A 148 -17.25 3.49 3.52
C GLN A 148 -18.05 4.78 3.78
N THR A 149 -17.58 5.62 4.70
CA THR A 149 -18.25 6.87 5.08
C THR A 149 -17.97 8.01 4.11
N SER A 150 -16.73 8.11 3.60
CA SER A 150 -16.24 9.29 2.88
C SER A 150 -16.07 9.08 1.37
N ALA A 151 -15.64 7.89 0.93
CA ALA A 151 -15.26 7.62 -0.46
C ALA A 151 -15.34 6.11 -0.80
N PRO A 152 -16.53 5.56 -1.11
CA PRO A 152 -16.68 4.13 -1.41
C PRO A 152 -15.82 3.64 -2.58
N GLN A 153 -15.56 4.50 -3.58
CA GLN A 153 -14.68 4.16 -4.69
C GLN A 153 -13.24 3.91 -4.25
N ASP A 154 -12.73 4.67 -3.28
CA ASP A 154 -11.39 4.47 -2.74
C ASP A 154 -11.28 3.18 -1.92
N CYS A 155 -12.39 2.75 -1.34
CA CYS A 155 -12.51 1.45 -0.72
C CYS A 155 -12.28 0.29 -1.70
N ALA A 156 -12.92 0.35 -2.87
CA ALA A 156 -12.75 -0.68 -3.90
C ALA A 156 -11.34 -0.64 -4.49
N ARG A 157 -10.75 0.57 -4.63
CA ARG A 157 -9.34 0.73 -4.99
C ARG A 157 -8.43 0.10 -3.95
N ALA A 158 -8.59 0.44 -2.66
CA ALA A 158 -7.78 -0.09 -1.57
C ALA A 158 -7.89 -1.63 -1.48
N ALA A 159 -9.10 -2.17 -1.57
CA ALA A 159 -9.33 -3.61 -1.60
C ALA A 159 -8.57 -4.26 -2.77
N ALA A 160 -8.73 -3.73 -4.00
CA ALA A 160 -7.99 -4.19 -5.18
C ALA A 160 -6.48 -3.89 -5.16
N GLY A 161 -6.00 -3.38 -4.04
CA GLY A 161 -4.62 -3.04 -3.86
C GLY A 161 -4.16 -1.91 -4.74
N LEU A 162 -4.94 -0.84 -4.84
CA LEU A 162 -4.66 0.43 -5.51
C LEU A 162 -4.71 1.60 -4.51
N SER A 163 -3.94 2.65 -4.76
CA SER A 163 -3.92 3.87 -3.93
C SER A 163 -5.26 4.63 -3.99
N PRO A 164 -5.96 4.84 -2.86
CA PRO A 164 -6.98 5.87 -2.67
C PRO A 164 -6.63 7.22 -3.28
N ARG A 165 -7.65 7.89 -3.83
CA ARG A 165 -7.54 9.22 -4.44
C ARG A 165 -7.96 10.32 -3.48
N THR A 166 -8.84 10.02 -2.54
CA THR A 166 -9.32 11.00 -1.57
C THR A 166 -8.33 11.09 -0.42
N ASP A 167 -7.95 12.33 -0.12
CA ASP A 167 -7.10 12.65 1.00
C ASP A 167 -7.97 13.23 2.13
N SER A 168 -8.04 12.53 3.26
CA SER A 168 -8.76 13.01 4.45
C SER A 168 -7.79 13.09 5.64
N PRO A 169 -7.91 14.08 6.55
CA PRO A 169 -7.05 14.15 7.74
C PRO A 169 -7.09 12.87 8.56
N ARG A 170 -8.24 12.20 8.64
CA ARG A 170 -8.39 10.92 9.33
C ARG A 170 -7.67 9.78 8.61
N MET A 171 -7.78 9.71 7.29
CA MET A 171 -7.02 8.74 6.49
C MET A 171 -5.51 8.99 6.55
N LYS A 172 -5.04 10.24 6.60
CA LYS A 172 -3.62 10.53 6.85
C LYS A 172 -3.15 9.96 8.18
N GLN A 173 -3.92 10.19 9.24
CA GLN A 173 -3.59 9.65 10.56
C GLN A 173 -3.55 8.12 10.57
N LEU A 174 -4.56 7.46 10.00
CA LEU A 174 -4.61 6.00 9.95
C LEU A 174 -3.44 5.40 9.15
N ARG A 175 -3.10 6.01 8.01
CA ARG A 175 -1.92 5.61 7.23
C ARG A 175 -0.63 5.79 8.01
N GLN A 176 -0.48 6.88 8.75
CA GLN A 176 0.70 7.06 9.61
C GLN A 176 0.79 5.99 10.71
N GLU A 177 -0.33 5.59 11.30
CA GLU A 177 -0.40 4.47 12.25
C GLU A 177 0.02 3.15 11.58
N GLU A 178 -0.48 2.85 10.39
CA GLU A 178 -0.12 1.64 9.62
C GLU A 178 1.35 1.62 9.20
N SER A 179 1.85 2.72 8.65
CA SER A 179 3.25 2.93 8.26
C SER A 179 4.19 2.76 9.45
N ALA A 180 3.81 3.26 10.64
CA ALA A 180 4.62 3.10 11.85
C ALA A 180 4.76 1.63 12.27
N VAL A 181 3.67 0.86 12.24
CA VAL A 181 3.72 -0.58 12.56
C VAL A 181 4.54 -1.33 11.52
N THR A 182 4.34 -1.04 10.24
CA THR A 182 5.05 -1.73 9.14
C THR A 182 6.54 -1.41 9.15
N LEU A 183 6.92 -0.16 9.38
CA LEU A 183 8.30 0.26 9.55
C LEU A 183 8.97 -0.46 10.73
N ALA A 184 8.27 -0.55 11.87
CA ALA A 184 8.79 -1.27 13.04
C ALA A 184 9.04 -2.76 12.75
N ILE A 185 8.24 -3.39 11.89
CA ILE A 185 8.47 -4.77 11.45
C ILE A 185 9.69 -4.84 10.51
N LEU A 186 9.80 -3.94 9.54
CA LEU A 186 10.94 -3.89 8.60
C LEU A 186 12.27 -3.68 9.32
N GLN A 187 12.31 -2.83 10.34
CA GLN A 187 13.50 -2.54 11.15
C GLN A 187 13.87 -3.67 12.12
N ALA A 188 13.04 -4.70 12.25
CA ALA A 188 13.29 -5.88 13.10
C ALA A 188 13.39 -7.17 12.26
N PRO A 189 14.33 -7.27 11.30
CA PRO A 189 14.36 -8.36 10.31
C PRO A 189 14.61 -9.75 10.90
N ASP A 190 15.27 -9.83 12.06
CA ASP A 190 15.58 -11.06 12.78
C ASP A 190 14.42 -11.56 13.65
N GLN A 191 13.32 -10.79 13.72
CA GLN A 191 12.14 -11.22 14.43
C GLN A 191 11.48 -12.38 13.69
N THR A 192 11.40 -13.55 14.33
CA THR A 192 10.57 -14.64 13.82
C THR A 192 9.14 -14.40 14.27
N GLY A 193 8.26 -14.10 13.31
CA GLY A 193 6.82 -14.12 13.54
C GLY A 193 6.36 -15.48 14.09
N GLY A 194 5.17 -15.51 14.70
CA GLY A 194 4.51 -16.75 15.07
C GLY A 194 4.03 -17.55 13.84
N THR A 195 3.14 -18.51 14.08
CA THR A 195 2.53 -19.35 13.04
C THR A 195 2.00 -18.53 11.86
N VAL A 196 2.14 -19.05 10.64
CA VAL A 196 1.53 -18.55 9.41
C VAL A 196 0.44 -19.53 8.99
N THR A 197 -0.81 -19.08 8.89
CA THR A 197 -1.91 -19.93 8.45
C THR A 197 -1.82 -20.20 6.94
N PRO A 198 -1.92 -21.46 6.47
CA PRO A 198 -1.99 -21.76 5.05
C PRO A 198 -3.18 -21.07 4.35
N MET A 199 -3.01 -20.69 3.09
CA MET A 199 -4.06 -20.00 2.32
C MET A 199 -5.34 -20.83 2.19
N ASP A 200 -5.25 -22.16 2.08
CA ASP A 200 -6.44 -23.03 2.00
C ASP A 200 -7.30 -22.97 3.29
N ASP A 201 -6.65 -22.87 4.45
CA ASP A 201 -7.33 -22.75 5.76
C ASP A 201 -7.98 -21.36 5.92
N ILE A 202 -7.29 -20.33 5.41
CA ILE A 202 -7.83 -18.98 5.31
C ILE A 202 -9.07 -18.94 4.42
N LEU A 203 -9.00 -19.52 3.23
CA LEU A 203 -10.13 -19.55 2.28
C LEU A 203 -11.32 -20.34 2.86
N THR A 204 -11.04 -21.42 3.58
CA THR A 204 -12.05 -22.20 4.30
C THR A 204 -12.73 -21.34 5.38
N TRP A 205 -11.95 -20.62 6.19
CA TRP A 205 -12.49 -19.71 7.20
C TRP A 205 -13.30 -18.55 6.58
N MET A 206 -12.79 -17.92 5.52
CA MET A 206 -13.53 -16.89 4.78
C MET A 206 -14.86 -17.42 4.22
N GLY A 207 -14.86 -18.66 3.72
CA GLY A 207 -16.08 -19.34 3.27
C GLY A 207 -17.10 -19.52 4.40
N ALA A 208 -16.66 -19.83 5.63
CA ALA A 208 -17.54 -19.88 6.79
C ALA A 208 -18.09 -18.49 7.15
N VAL A 209 -17.23 -17.46 7.18
CA VAL A 209 -17.65 -16.05 7.39
C VAL A 209 -18.73 -15.63 6.39
N PHE A 210 -18.54 -15.93 5.10
CA PHE A 210 -19.50 -15.58 4.05
C PHE A 210 -20.78 -16.43 4.07
N THR A 211 -20.73 -17.63 4.65
CA THR A 211 -21.94 -18.43 4.90
C THR A 211 -22.80 -17.77 5.99
N ASP A 212 -22.16 -17.24 7.03
CA ASP A 212 -22.83 -16.56 8.13
C ASP A 212 -23.24 -15.11 7.78
N GLN A 213 -22.53 -14.49 6.83
CA GLN A 213 -22.72 -13.10 6.38
C GLN A 213 -22.90 -13.05 4.85
N PRO A 214 -24.04 -13.50 4.30
CA PRO A 214 -24.24 -13.64 2.86
C PRO A 214 -24.17 -12.31 2.08
N ASP A 215 -24.49 -11.18 2.71
CA ASP A 215 -24.38 -9.86 2.09
C ASP A 215 -22.92 -9.49 1.80
N ALA A 216 -22.00 -9.86 2.69
CA ALA A 216 -20.55 -9.69 2.47
C ALA A 216 -20.02 -10.59 1.34
N ALA A 217 -20.62 -11.77 1.12
CA ALA A 217 -20.22 -12.65 0.03
C ALA A 217 -20.41 -12.00 -1.35
N THR A 218 -21.43 -11.16 -1.49
CA THR A 218 -21.75 -10.46 -2.74
C THR A 218 -20.66 -9.44 -3.10
N GLY A 219 -20.17 -8.68 -2.12
CA GLY A 219 -19.13 -7.70 -2.36
C GLY A 219 -17.76 -8.31 -2.66
N ALA A 220 -17.47 -9.51 -2.14
CA ALA A 220 -16.25 -10.25 -2.47
C ALA A 220 -16.11 -10.51 -3.98
N ALA A 221 -17.23 -10.73 -4.68
CA ALA A 221 -17.24 -10.94 -6.13
C ALA A 221 -16.91 -9.67 -6.95
N TYR A 222 -17.03 -8.47 -6.36
CA TYR A 222 -16.72 -7.21 -7.01
C TYR A 222 -15.29 -6.73 -6.79
N ILE A 223 -14.54 -7.37 -5.89
CA ILE A 223 -13.15 -7.01 -5.63
C ILE A 223 -12.32 -7.21 -6.90
N GLY A 224 -11.55 -6.18 -7.29
CA GLY A 224 -10.77 -6.18 -8.53
C GLY A 224 -11.57 -5.91 -9.81
N THR A 225 -12.88 -5.68 -9.72
CA THR A 225 -13.70 -5.28 -10.87
C THR A 225 -13.19 -3.94 -11.43
N PRO A 226 -12.90 -3.83 -12.73
CA PRO A 226 -12.52 -2.56 -13.34
C PRO A 226 -13.68 -1.55 -13.25
N ASN A 227 -13.43 -0.36 -12.71
CA ASN A 227 -14.39 0.75 -12.60
C ASN A 227 -15.74 0.33 -11.98
N PRO A 228 -15.77 -0.13 -10.71
CA PRO A 228 -17.00 -0.55 -10.06
C PRO A 228 -17.95 0.63 -9.90
N THR A 229 -19.26 0.37 -9.93
CA THR A 229 -20.25 1.39 -9.54
C THR A 229 -20.13 1.72 -8.05
N ASP A 230 -20.67 2.86 -7.60
CA ASP A 230 -20.66 3.23 -6.18
C ASP A 230 -21.33 2.16 -5.29
N GLU A 231 -22.38 1.52 -5.80
CA GLU A 231 -23.04 0.42 -5.11
C GLU A 231 -22.12 -0.80 -4.96
N GLN A 232 -21.45 -1.21 -6.04
CA GLN A 232 -20.46 -2.29 -6.01
C GLN A 232 -19.29 -1.95 -5.07
N ALA A 233 -18.83 -0.70 -5.09
CA ALA A 233 -17.75 -0.24 -4.25
C ALA A 233 -18.12 -0.24 -2.75
N ARG A 234 -19.37 0.13 -2.42
CA ARG A 234 -19.92 -0.01 -1.05
C ARG A 234 -20.04 -1.47 -0.61
N GLN A 235 -20.41 -2.37 -1.51
CA GLN A 235 -20.45 -3.81 -1.24
C GLN A 235 -19.04 -4.36 -0.97
N VAL A 236 -18.04 -3.93 -1.73
CA VAL A 236 -16.63 -4.23 -1.45
C VAL A 236 -16.22 -3.72 -0.06
N CYS A 237 -16.55 -2.47 0.30
CA CYS A 237 -16.30 -1.98 1.65
C CYS A 237 -16.91 -2.85 2.73
N HIS A 238 -18.20 -3.16 2.59
CA HIS A 238 -18.91 -3.96 3.56
C HIS A 238 -18.23 -5.32 3.75
N THR A 239 -17.81 -5.95 2.66
CA THR A 239 -17.06 -7.21 2.66
C THR A 239 -15.76 -7.09 3.47
N MET A 240 -14.94 -6.09 3.17
CA MET A 240 -13.66 -5.90 3.86
C MET A 240 -13.86 -5.61 5.35
N ILE A 241 -14.83 -4.77 5.71
CA ILE A 241 -15.18 -4.49 7.10
C ILE A 241 -15.57 -5.77 7.83
N VAL A 242 -16.42 -6.61 7.24
CA VAL A 242 -16.82 -7.90 7.82
C VAL A 242 -15.61 -8.81 8.03
N ILE A 243 -14.74 -8.97 7.03
CA ILE A 243 -13.53 -9.79 7.16
C ILE A 243 -12.67 -9.33 8.34
N TYR A 244 -12.36 -8.03 8.43
CA TYR A 244 -11.51 -7.50 9.50
C TYR A 244 -12.19 -7.56 10.87
N ASP A 245 -13.52 -7.39 10.93
CA ASP A 245 -14.27 -7.53 12.19
C ASP A 245 -14.31 -8.98 12.66
N GLU A 246 -14.48 -9.97 11.77
CA GLU A 246 -14.41 -11.38 12.13
C GLU A 246 -12.99 -11.81 12.53
N LEU A 247 -11.94 -11.34 11.84
CA LEU A 247 -10.55 -11.51 12.31
C LEU A 247 -10.36 -10.94 13.71
N GLY A 248 -10.94 -9.78 13.98
CA GLY A 248 -10.91 -9.09 15.28
C GLY A 248 -11.57 -9.86 16.43
N LYS A 249 -12.39 -10.88 16.15
CA LYS A 249 -13.03 -11.74 17.16
C LYS A 249 -12.19 -12.96 17.54
N LEU A 250 -11.27 -13.39 16.68
CA LEU A 250 -10.43 -14.56 16.93
C LEU A 250 -9.43 -14.29 18.07
N PRO A 251 -8.96 -15.30 18.81
CA PRO A 251 -7.85 -15.13 19.76
C PRO A 251 -6.62 -14.47 19.11
N LEU A 252 -5.85 -13.71 19.90
CA LEU A 252 -4.71 -12.89 19.41
C LEU A 252 -3.75 -13.69 18.51
N ALA A 253 -3.28 -14.85 18.97
CA ALA A 253 -2.36 -15.68 18.20
C ALA A 253 -2.98 -16.19 16.88
N GLN A 254 -4.29 -16.49 16.88
CA GLN A 254 -4.98 -16.99 15.70
C GLN A 254 -5.18 -15.88 14.67
N ARG A 255 -5.70 -14.70 15.08
CA ARG A 255 -5.87 -13.59 14.13
C ARG A 255 -4.53 -13.14 13.54
N ALA A 256 -3.45 -13.17 14.33
CA ALA A 256 -2.11 -12.87 13.85
C ALA A 256 -1.63 -13.88 12.81
N ALA A 257 -1.83 -15.18 13.07
CA ALA A 257 -1.47 -16.23 12.12
C ALA A 257 -2.23 -16.11 10.80
N TYR A 258 -3.50 -15.71 10.85
CA TYR A 258 -4.31 -15.40 9.69
C TYR A 258 -3.77 -14.18 8.93
N MET A 259 -3.47 -13.07 9.60
CA MET A 259 -2.89 -11.89 8.96
C MET A 259 -1.56 -12.20 8.24
N ARG A 260 -0.68 -12.97 8.89
CA ARG A 260 0.56 -13.44 8.26
C ARG A 260 0.28 -14.31 7.04
N GLY A 261 -0.68 -15.22 7.13
CA GLY A 261 -1.06 -16.09 6.02
C GLY A 261 -1.71 -15.34 4.85
N LEU A 262 -2.54 -14.33 5.15
CA LEU A 262 -3.12 -13.42 4.15
C LEU A 262 -2.04 -12.64 3.41
N SER A 263 -0.94 -12.29 4.11
CA SER A 263 0.21 -11.61 3.53
C SER A 263 1.17 -12.55 2.78
N ALA A 264 1.07 -13.87 2.98
CA ALA A 264 2.00 -14.85 2.42
C ALA A 264 1.55 -15.47 1.08
N GLY A 265 0.28 -15.32 0.70
CA GLY A 265 -0.29 -15.91 -0.52
C GLY A 265 -0.73 -14.89 -1.54
#